data_AF-A0A3D1CPA7-F1
#
_entry.id   AF-A0A3D1CPA7-F1
#
_cell.length_a   1.000
_cell.length_b   1.000
_cell.length_c   1.000
_cell.angle_alpha   90.00
_cell.angle_beta   90.00
_cell.angle_gamma   90.00
#
_symmetry.space_group_name_H-M   'P 1'
#
loop_
_entity.id
_entity.type
_entity.pdbx_description
1 polymer ?
#
loop_
_entity_poly.entity_id
_entity_poly.type
_entity_poly.pdbx_seq_one_letter_code
_entity_poly.pdbx_strand_id
1 'polypeptide(L)' 'MPLILLVIILLALWSIFWKGLALWHAARHGQGWWFGIMLILNTAGILEILYLFAVLKLKFADLFAKK' A
#
# COMPACT_ATOMS: atom_id res chain seq x y z
N MET A 1 -19.35 -13.73 18.36
CA MET A 1 -19.94 -12.55 17.71
C MET A 1 -19.32 -12.38 16.31
N PRO A 2 -20.05 -12.72 15.23
CA PRO A 2 -19.53 -12.83 13.86
C PRO A 2 -19.07 -11.51 13.23
N LEU A 3 -19.42 -10.38 13.85
CA LEU A 3 -19.12 -9.03 13.36
C LEU A 3 -17.62 -8.70 13.37
N ILE A 4 -16.87 -9.27 14.32
CA ILE A 4 -15.41 -9.06 14.45
C ILE A 4 -14.66 -9.68 13.26
N LEU A 5 -15.08 -10.87 12.82
CA LEU A 5 -14.51 -11.55 11.65
C LEU A 5 -14.68 -10.73 10.38
N LEU A 6 -15.85 -10.10 10.20
CA LEU A 6 -16.13 -9.24 9.04
C LEU A 6 -15.18 -8.03 9.01
N VAL A 7 -14.96 -7.39 10.15
CA VAL A 7 -14.07 -6.22 10.29
C VAL A 7 -12.62 -6.60 9.97
N ILE A 8 -12.15 -7.75 10.47
CA ILE A 8 -10.79 -8.24 10.20
C ILE A 8 -10.60 -8.50 8.69
N ILE A 9 -11.58 -9.10 8.02
CA ILE A 9 -11.50 -9.37 6.58
C ILE A 9 -11.45 -8.05 5.79
N LEU A 10 -12.29 -7.07 6.14
CA LEU A 10 -12.26 -5.76 5.48
C LEU A 10 -10.91 -5.06 5.67
N LEU A 11 -10.37 -5.07 6.89
CA LEU A 11 -9.06 -4.49 7.18
C LEU A 11 -7.93 -5.21 6.46
N ALA A 12 -8.00 -6.53 6.35
CA ALA A 12 -7.01 -7.32 5.62
C ALA A 12 -7.03 -6.97 4.12
N LEU A 13 -8.22 -6.90 3.50
CA LEU A 13 -8.36 -6.50 2.10
C LEU A 13 -7.87 -5.07 1.87
N TRP A 14 -8.22 -4.14 2.77
CA TRP A 14 -7.74 -2.76 2.73
C TRP A 14 -6.22 -2.68 2.79
N SER A 15 -5.61 -3.36 3.76
CA SER A 15 -4.15 -3.38 3.93
C SER A 15 -3.45 -3.98 2.71
N ILE A 16 -3.94 -5.13 2.21
CA ILE A 16 -3.37 -5.80 1.02
C ILE A 16 -3.48 -4.91 -0.22
N PHE A 17 -4.61 -4.21 -0.40
CA PHE A 17 -4.82 -3.32 -1.54
C PHE A 17 -3.77 -2.20 -1.59
N TRP A 18 -3.58 -1.48 -0.48
CA TRP A 18 -2.58 -0.41 -0.40
C TRP A 18 -1.15 -0.94 -0.47
N LYS A 19 -0.89 -2.08 0.18
CA LYS A 19 0.41 -2.72 0.19
C LYS A 19 0.84 -3.19 -1.20
N GLY A 20 -0.06 -3.79 -1.96
CA GLY A 20 0.18 -4.18 -3.35
C GLY A 20 0.51 -2.99 -4.25
N LEU A 21 -0.26 -1.90 -4.15
CA LEU A 21 -0.03 -0.68 -4.94
C LEU A 21 1.31 -0.02 -4.62
N ALA A 22 1.64 0.11 -3.34
CA ALA A 22 2.89 0.73 -2.92
C ALA A 22 4.11 -0.10 -3.32
N LEU A 23 4.05 -1.43 -3.16
CA LEU A 23 5.11 -2.33 -3.61
C LEU A 23 5.27 -2.33 -5.13
N TRP A 24 4.16 -2.31 -5.89
CA TRP A 24 4.18 -2.21 -7.35
C TRP A 24 4.92 -0.95 -7.82
N HIS A 25 4.59 0.20 -7.23
CA HIS A 25 5.23 1.47 -7.58
C HIS A 25 6.67 1.56 -7.07
N ALA A 26 6.96 1.04 -5.88
CA ALA A 26 8.33 0.99 -5.34
C ALA A 26 9.25 0.14 -6.22
N ALA A 27 8.78 -1.01 -6.70
CA ALA A 27 9.53 -1.87 -7.62
C ALA A 27 9.77 -1.17 -8.97
N ARG A 28 8.76 -0.51 -9.53
CA ARG A 28 8.86 0.24 -10.79
C ARG A 28 9.84 1.42 -10.72
N HIS A 29 9.92 2.09 -9.57
CA HIS A 29 10.82 3.23 -9.35
C HIS A 29 12.20 2.82 -8.81
N GLY A 30 12.50 1.51 -8.70
CA GLY A 30 13.80 1.01 -8.23
C GLY A 30 14.07 1.27 -6.74
N GLN A 31 13.05 1.55 -5.93
CA GLN A 31 13.19 1.89 -4.52
C GLN A 31 13.17 0.65 -3.62
N GLY A 32 14.20 -0.19 -3.76
CA GLY A 32 14.31 -1.48 -3.04
C GLY A 32 14.30 -1.34 -1.51
N TRP A 33 14.82 -0.23 -0.97
CA TRP A 33 14.77 0.05 0.47
C TRP A 33 13.33 0.25 0.97
N TRP A 34 12.51 1.00 0.23
CA TRP A 34 11.09 1.20 0.54
C TRP A 34 10.28 -0.10 0.39
N PHE A 35 10.62 -0.92 -0.60
CA PHE A 35 10.03 -2.24 -0.76
C PHE A 35 10.27 -3.13 0.47
N GLY A 36 11.50 -3.19 0.97
CA GLY A 36 11.85 -3.95 2.17
C GLY A 36 11.16 -3.43 3.44
N ILE A 37 11.16 -2.11 3.64
CA ILE A 37 10.47 -1.47 4.77
C ILE A 37 8.99 -1.84 4.79
N MET A 38 8.28 -1.67 3.67
CA MET A 38 6.85 -1.98 3.59
C MET A 38 6.55 -3.45 3.80
N LEU A 39 7.44 -4.35 3.39
CA LEU A 39 7.26 -5.78 3.62
C LEU A 39 7.23 -6.10 5.12
N ILE A 40 8.15 -5.52 5.88
CA ILE A 40 8.34 -5.77 7.31
C ILE A 40 7.33 -4.98 8.16
N LEU A 41 7.13 -3.70 7.86
CA LEU A 41 6.21 -2.84 8.59
C LEU A 41 4.77 -3.05 8.12
N ASN A 42 3.93 -3.59 9.00
CA ASN A 42 2.51 -3.79 8.74
C ASN A 42 1.69 -2.67 9.41
N THR A 43 1.69 -1.48 8.81
CA THR A 43 1.02 -0.29 9.37
C THR A 43 -0.45 -0.16 8.92
N ALA A 44 -1.09 -1.27 8.54
CA ALA A 44 -2.45 -1.31 8.01
C ALA A 44 -2.69 -0.44 6.77
N GLY A 45 -1.66 -0.26 5.93
CA GLY A 45 -1.74 0.53 4.68
C GLY A 45 -1.37 2.01 4.82
N ILE A 46 -1.16 2.52 6.04
CA ILE A 46 -0.92 3.97 6.27
C ILE A 46 0.44 4.39 5.68
N LEU A 47 1.50 3.62 5.95
CA LEU A 47 2.85 3.89 5.44
C LEU A 47 2.88 3.80 3.91
N GLU A 48 2.13 2.85 3.36
CA GLU A 48 2.02 2.59 1.93
C GLU A 48 1.29 3.74 1.21
N ILE A 49 0.20 4.24 1.79
CA ILE A 49 -0.49 5.47 1.32
C ILE A 49 0.48 6.65 1.38
N LEU A 50 1.15 6.87 2.51
CA LEU A 50 2.04 8.02 2.68
C LEU A 50 3.21 7.98 1.69
N TYR A 51 3.75 6.80 1.40
CA TYR A 51 4.74 6.64 0.34
C TYR A 51 4.21 7.02 -1.04
N LEU A 52 3.05 6.50 -1.43
CA LEU A 52 2.44 6.77 -2.73
C LEU A 52 2.17 8.28 -2.94
N PHE A 53 1.62 8.95 -1.92
CA PHE A 53 1.18 10.35 -2.04
C PHE A 53 2.23 11.39 -1.61
N ALA A 54 3.12 11.08 -0.65
CA ALA A 54 4.11 12.03 -0.16
C ALA A 54 5.49 11.81 -0.80
N VAL A 55 5.93 10.55 -0.95
CA VAL A 55 7.25 10.22 -1.52
C VAL A 55 7.19 10.24 -3.04
N LEU A 56 6.29 9.47 -3.63
CA LEU A 56 6.12 9.42 -5.09
C LEU A 56 5.26 10.57 -5.63
N LYS A 57 4.54 11.29 -4.77
CA LYS A 57 3.67 12.41 -5.14
C LYS A 57 2.66 12.07 -6.24
N LEU A 58 2.21 10.82 -6.29
CA LEU A 58 1.24 10.34 -7.26
C LEU A 58 -0.14 10.88 -6.89
N LYS A 59 -0.94 11.27 -7.89
CA LYS A 59 -2.37 11.49 -7.69
C LYS A 59 -3.09 10.14 -7.78
N PHE A 60 -4.32 10.07 -7.28
CA PHE A 60 -5.15 8.86 -7.40
C PHE A 60 -5.29 8.37 -8.85
N ALA A 61 -5.37 9.28 -9.82
CA ALA A 61 -5.40 8.94 -11.24
C ALA A 61 -4.08 8.29 -11.72
N ASP A 62 -2.94 8.71 -11.16
CA ASP A 62 -1.62 8.22 -11.55
C ASP A 62 -1.34 6.81 -10.99
N LEU A 63 -2.06 6.37 -9.95
CA LEU A 63 -1.90 5.03 -9.36
C LEU A 63 -2.18 3.92 -10.38
N PHE A 64 -3.12 4.17 -11.29
CA PHE A 64 -3.54 3.23 -12.33
C PHE A 64 -3.15 3.70 -13.74
N ALA A 65 -2.52 4.86 -13.87
CA ALA A 65 -2.04 5.35 -15.14
C ALA A 65 -0.90 4.46 -15.62
N LYS A 66 -1.07 3.88 -16.81
CA LYS A 66 -0.06 3.06 -17.47
C LYS A 66 0.99 4.00 -18.09
N LYS A 67 1.95 4.43 -17.28
CA LYS A 67 3.20 5.06 -17.77
C LYS A 67 4.20 4.00 -18.20
#